data_AF-A0AAW6NGS5-F1
#
_entry.id   AF-A0AAW6NGS5-F1
#
_cell.length_a   1.000
_cell.length_b   1.000
_cell.length_c   1.000
_cell.angle_alpha   90.00
_cell.angle_beta   90.00
_cell.angle_gamma   90.00
#
_symmetry.space_group_name_H-M   'P 1'
#
loop_
_entity.id
_entity.type
_entity.pdbx_description
1 polymer ?
#
loop_
_entity_poly.entity_id
_entity_poly.type
_entity_poly.pdbx_seq_one_letter_code
_entity_poly.pdbx_strand_id
1 'polypeptide(L)' 'MMLRLIVPLLTLILGFALGVWYDRQQMSVECANGEGEWTGTICVNSELLQ' A
#
# COMPACT_ATOMS: atom_id res chain seq x y z
N MET A 1 15.21 25.72 -15.62
CA MET A 1 13.86 25.39 -16.12
C MET A 1 13.36 24.01 -15.64
N MET A 2 14.20 22.97 -15.57
CA MET A 2 13.81 21.60 -15.16
C MET A 2 13.36 21.43 -13.70
N LEU A 3 13.86 22.25 -12.76
CA LEU A 3 13.53 22.14 -11.32
C LEU A 3 12.02 22.27 -11.03
N ARG A 4 11.30 23.00 -11.88
CA ARG A 4 9.84 23.20 -11.77
C ARG A 4 9.04 21.91 -11.99
N LEU A 5 9.58 20.95 -12.74
CA LEU A 5 8.93 19.66 -13.02
C LEU A 5 9.42 18.56 -12.07
N ILE A 6 10.64 18.68 -11.56
CA ILE A 6 11.21 17.71 -10.61
C ILE A 6 10.43 17.71 -9.30
N VAL A 7 10.08 18.87 -8.77
CA VAL A 7 9.33 18.99 -7.51
C VAL A 7 7.97 18.28 -7.57
N PRO A 8 7.05 18.58 -8.51
CA PRO A 8 5.77 17.87 -8.57
C PRO A 8 5.94 16.38 -8.88
N LEU A 9 6.94 15.99 -9.67
CA LEU A 9 7.25 14.59 -9.92
C LEU A 9 7.65 13.84 -8.65
N LEU A 10 8.53 14.42 -7.82
CA LEU A 10 8.93 13.86 -6.54
C LEU A 10 7.73 13.75 -5.58
N THR A 11 6.89 14.78 -5.52
CA THR A 11 5.67 14.75 -4.70
C THR A 11 4.73 13.63 -5.15
N LEU A 12 4.59 13.43 -6.46
CA LEU A 12 3.73 12.37 -7.01
C LEU A 12 4.28 10.97 -6.70
N ILE A 13 5.60 10.76 -6.87
CA ILE A 13 6.24 9.48 -6.55
C ILE A 13 6.14 9.18 -5.04
N LEU A 14 6.42 10.17 -4.19
CA LEU A 14 6.32 10.01 -2.73
C LEU A 14 4.89 9.72 -2.29
N GLY A 15 3.91 10.48 -2.79
CA GLY A 15 2.50 10.26 -2.48
C GLY A 15 2.01 8.89 -2.92
N PHE A 16 2.39 8.45 -4.13
CA PHE A 16 2.07 7.13 -4.63
C PHE A 16 2.68 6.01 -3.78
N ALA A 17 3.98 6.12 -3.46
CA ALA A 17 4.68 5.13 -2.64
C ALA A 17 4.09 5.03 -1.23
N LEU A 18 3.77 6.16 -0.59
CA LEU A 18 3.12 6.20 0.71
C LEU A 18 1.70 5.62 0.66
N GLY A 19 0.93 5.90 -0.40
CA GLY A 19 -0.40 5.33 -0.59
C GLY A 19 -0.37 3.81 -0.70
N VAL A 20 0.51 3.27 -1.54
CA VAL A 20 0.69 1.80 -1.68
C VAL A 20 1.17 1.17 -0.38
N TRP A 21 2.08 1.83 0.34
CA TRP A 21 2.56 1.32 1.62
C TRP A 21 1.44 1.31 2.68
N TYR A 22 0.67 2.38 2.78
CA TYR A 22 -0.45 2.49 3.71
C TYR A 22 -1.51 1.42 3.43
N ASP A 23 -1.89 1.26 2.16
CA ASP A 23 -2.85 0.25 1.71
C ASP A 23 -2.42 -1.18 2.07
N ARG A 24 -1.14 -1.52 1.81
CA ARG A 24 -0.58 -2.82 2.21
C ARG A 24 -0.52 -2.99 3.72
N GLN A 25 -0.18 -1.94 4.46
CA GLN A 25 -0.13 -2.00 5.91
C GLN A 25 -1.53 -2.24 6.47
N GLN A 26 -2.54 -1.51 5.97
CA GLN A 26 -3.92 -1.70 6.38
C GLN A 26 -4.39 -3.13 6.11
N MET A 27 -4.18 -3.66 4.90
CA MET A 27 -4.50 -5.04 4.57
C MET A 27 -3.76 -6.04 5.46
N SER A 28 -2.49 -5.81 5.78
CA SER A 28 -1.73 -6.71 6.67
C SER A 28 -2.29 -6.72 8.10
N VAL A 29 -2.77 -5.58 8.60
CA VAL A 29 -3.38 -5.46 9.93
C VAL A 29 -4.74 -6.12 9.95
N GLU A 30 -5.57 -5.89 8.93
CA GLU A 30 -6.86 -6.56 8.78
C GLU A 30 -6.69 -8.08 8.65
N CYS A 31 -5.66 -8.52 7.92
CA CYS A 31 -5.28 -9.93 7.79
C CYS A 31 -4.91 -10.56 9.13
N ALA A 32 -4.06 -9.88 9.91
CA ALA A 32 -3.61 -10.36 11.22
C ALA A 32 -4.74 -10.44 12.25
N ASN A 33 -5.82 -9.67 12.04
CA ASN A 33 -7.01 -9.70 12.90
C ASN A 33 -8.04 -10.77 12.46
N GLY A 34 -7.87 -11.37 11.28
CA GLY A 34 -8.72 -12.45 10.76
C GLY A 34 -7.97 -13.79 10.65
N GLU A 35 -8.60 -14.78 10.01
CA GLU A 35 -8.02 -16.13 9.82
C GLU A 35 -7.05 -16.24 8.61
N GLY A 36 -6.68 -15.12 8.00
CA GLY A 36 -5.90 -15.10 6.75
C GLY A 36 -4.38 -15.13 6.94
N GLU A 37 -3.67 -15.60 5.91
CA GLU A 37 -2.20 -15.58 5.88
C GLU A 37 -1.68 -14.41 5.03
N TRP A 38 -0.78 -13.61 5.60
CA TRP A 38 -0.21 -12.46 4.91
C TRP A 38 0.98 -12.87 4.03
N THR A 39 0.87 -12.65 2.71
CA THR A 39 1.91 -13.02 1.73
C THR A 39 2.89 -11.90 1.40
N GLY A 40 2.75 -10.73 2.02
CA GLY A 40 3.55 -9.53 1.73
C GLY A 40 2.88 -8.53 0.77
N THR A 41 1.91 -8.97 -0.02
CA THR A 41 1.10 -8.08 -0.87
C THR A 41 -0.40 -8.30 -0.74
N ILE A 42 -0.85 -9.53 -0.45
CA ILE A 42 -2.26 -9.87 -0.29
C ILE A 42 -2.45 -10.75 0.94
N CYS A 43 -3.63 -10.69 1.55
CA CYS A 43 -4.05 -11.63 2.57
C CYS A 43 -4.79 -12.79 1.89
N VAL A 44 -4.24 -14.00 1.93
CA VAL A 44 -4.89 -15.20 1.36
C VAL A 44 -5.72 -15.91 2.41
N ASN A 45 -6.78 -16.61 1.98
CA ASN A 45 -7.73 -17.28 2.87
C ASN A 45 -8.39 -16.32 3.88
N SER A 46 -8.47 -15.03 3.55
CA SER A 46 -9.19 -14.06 4.36
C SER A 46 -10.69 -14.15 4.10
N GLU A 47 -11.47 -13.89 5.15
CA GLU A 47 -12.93 -13.75 5.05
C GLU A 47 -13.36 -12.56 4.16
N LEU A 48 -12.45 -11.60 3.94
CA LEU A 48 -12.63 -10.42 3.09
C LEU A 48 -12.57 -10.73 1.59
N LEU A 49 -12.03 -11.89 1.18
CA LEU A 49 -11.93 -12.32 -0.22
C LEU A 49 -13.05 -13.30 -0.63
N GLN A 50 -13.98 -13.62 0.26
CA GLN A 50 -15.20 -14.38 -0.04
C GLN A 50 -16.36 -13.44 -0.39
#